data_AF-A0A0U2DCB4-F1
#
_entry.id   AF-A0A0U2DCB4-F1
#
_cell.length_a   1.000
_cell.length_b   1.000
_cell.length_c   1.000
_cell.angle_alpha   90.00
_cell.angle_beta   90.00
_cell.angle_gamma   90.00
#
_symmetry.space_group_name_H-M   'P 1'
#
loop_
_entity.id
_entity.type
_entity.pdbx_description
1 polymer ?
#
loop_
_entity_poly.entity_id
_entity_poly.type
_entity_poly.pdbx_seq_one_letter_code
_entity_poly.pdbx_strand_id
1 'polypeptide(L)'
;KGPNKMGFMGILQPFSDGIKLFSKEQVYLNFSNYLYYYYSPVMGFFLSLVIWTLIPYYFNLISYNLGILFFFSCTSVGVYILLMAGWSSNSNYSMLGGLRAVAQTISYEVSLALILGSSLILIMDFNLMKLSEMQDNSWFLFLMMPLSMCMFSSMLA
;
A
#
# COMPACT_ATOMS: atom_id res chain seq x y z
N LYS A 1 10.26 -22.11 -15.75
CA LYS A 1 8.80 -22.44 -15.73
C LYS A 1 8.31 -22.23 -14.32
N GLY A 2 7.20 -21.51 -14.13
CA GLY A 2 6.62 -21.26 -12.80
C GLY A 2 5.95 -22.51 -12.21
N PRO A 3 5.06 -22.35 -11.22
CA PRO A 3 4.30 -23.47 -10.68
C PRO A 3 3.41 -24.05 -11.79
N ASN A 4 3.78 -25.23 -12.31
CA ASN A 4 3.03 -25.91 -13.37
C ASN A 4 2.45 -27.25 -12.92
N LYS A 5 2.69 -27.65 -11.67
CA LYS A 5 2.38 -29.00 -11.16
C LYS A 5 1.02 -29.10 -10.47
N MET A 6 0.54 -28.04 -9.80
CA MET A 6 -0.73 -28.07 -9.07
C MET A 6 -1.88 -27.54 -9.94
N GLY A 7 -2.84 -28.41 -10.28
CA GLY A 7 -3.97 -28.07 -11.16
C GLY A 7 -3.57 -27.85 -12.62
N PHE A 8 -4.50 -27.32 -13.42
CA PHE A 8 -4.22 -26.96 -14.81
C PHE A 8 -3.31 -25.72 -14.86
N MET A 9 -2.07 -25.88 -15.33
CA MET A 9 -1.08 -24.80 -15.47
C MET A 9 -0.78 -24.02 -14.17
N GLY A 10 -1.00 -24.60 -12.99
CA GLY A 10 -0.70 -23.93 -11.71
C GLY A 10 -1.80 -23.05 -11.12
N ILE A 11 -2.98 -22.98 -11.74
CA ILE A 11 -4.07 -22.09 -11.30
C ILE A 11 -4.48 -22.35 -9.85
N LEU A 12 -4.37 -23.59 -9.37
CA LEU A 12 -4.75 -23.99 -8.01
C LEU A 12 -3.64 -23.76 -6.98
N GLN A 13 -2.45 -23.29 -7.38
CA GLN A 13 -1.33 -23.02 -6.48
C GLN A 13 -1.68 -22.06 -5.31
N PRO A 14 -2.27 -20.87 -5.52
CA PRO A 14 -2.58 -19.95 -4.42
C PRO A 14 -3.56 -20.53 -3.40
N PHE A 15 -4.52 -21.35 -3.83
CA PHE A 15 -5.44 -22.05 -2.93
C PHE A 15 -4.70 -23.09 -2.07
N SER A 16 -3.78 -23.85 -2.67
CA SER A 16 -2.98 -24.84 -1.94
C SER A 16 -2.09 -24.20 -0.86
N ASP A 17 -1.48 -23.04 -1.17
CA ASP A 17 -0.64 -22.32 -0.22
C ASP A 17 -1.48 -21.69 0.90
N GLY A 18 -2.69 -21.20 0.58
CA GLY A 18 -3.66 -20.73 1.58
C GLY A 18 -4.06 -21.82 2.57
N ILE A 19 -4.51 -22.98 2.07
CA ILE A 19 -4.90 -24.12 2.92
C ILE A 19 -3.72 -24.56 3.79
N LYS A 20 -2.50 -24.61 3.22
CA LYS A 20 -1.27 -24.98 3.93
C LYS A 20 -0.93 -24.01 5.06
N LEU A 21 -1.16 -22.71 4.89
CA LEU A 21 -0.90 -21.72 5.94
C LEU A 21 -1.93 -21.83 7.09
N PHE A 22 -3.21 -22.08 6.78
CA PHE A 22 -4.24 -22.27 7.81
C PHE A 22 -4.13 -23.60 8.57
N SER A 23 -3.63 -24.66 7.91
CA SER A 23 -3.46 -25.97 8.55
C SER A 23 -2.17 -26.11 9.36
N LYS A 24 -1.24 -25.15 9.27
CA LYS A 24 0.02 -25.17 10.03
C LYS A 24 -0.24 -24.82 11.49
N GLU A 25 0.50 -25.48 12.38
CA GLU A 25 0.48 -25.17 13.81
C GLU A 25 0.87 -23.71 14.07
N GLN A 26 0.08 -23.03 14.89
CA GLN A 26 0.35 -21.66 15.31
C GLN A 26 1.38 -21.66 16.44
N VAL A 27 2.56 -21.08 16.18
CA VAL A 27 3.61 -20.91 17.19
C VAL A 27 3.53 -19.50 17.75
N TYR A 28 3.31 -19.37 19.06
CA TYR A 28 3.35 -18.10 19.76
C TYR A 28 4.78 -17.77 20.23
N LEU A 29 5.20 -16.51 20.09
CA LEU A 29 6.50 -16.05 20.58
C LEU A 29 6.43 -15.68 22.07
N ASN A 30 7.15 -16.41 22.92
CA ASN A 30 7.16 -16.21 24.38
C ASN A 30 7.70 -14.85 24.84
N PHE A 31 8.58 -14.21 24.06
CA PHE A 31 9.21 -12.93 24.43
C PHE A 31 8.58 -11.70 23.75
N SER A 32 7.49 -11.88 22.99
CA SER A 32 6.86 -10.81 22.22
C SER A 32 5.73 -10.10 22.99
N ASN A 33 5.49 -8.83 22.65
CA ASN A 33 4.30 -8.11 23.08
C ASN A 33 3.08 -8.60 22.27
N TYR A 34 2.48 -9.69 22.73
CA TYR A 34 1.47 -10.46 21.98
C TYR A 34 0.33 -9.62 21.41
N LEU A 35 -0.28 -8.73 22.20
CA LEU A 35 -1.41 -7.91 21.76
C LEU A 35 -1.03 -7.05 20.54
N TYR A 36 0.06 -6.30 20.63
CA TYR A 36 0.50 -5.42 19.54
C TYR A 36 0.98 -6.21 18.33
N TYR A 37 1.62 -7.37 18.56
CA TYR A 37 2.08 -8.24 17.48
C TYR A 37 0.91 -8.81 16.67
N TYR A 38 -0.18 -9.21 17.34
CA TYR A 38 -1.37 -9.74 16.66
C TYR A 38 -2.23 -8.66 15.98
N TYR A 39 -2.41 -7.50 16.61
CA TYR A 39 -3.22 -6.42 16.03
C TYR A 39 -2.53 -5.69 14.88
N SER A 40 -1.20 -5.62 14.86
CA SER A 40 -0.47 -4.91 13.81
C SER A 40 -0.78 -5.40 12.37
N PRO A 41 -0.76 -6.70 12.02
CA PRO A 41 -1.12 -7.15 10.68
C PRO A 41 -2.61 -6.93 10.36
N VAL A 42 -3.50 -7.01 11.35
CA VAL A 42 -4.94 -6.75 11.17
C VAL A 42 -5.17 -5.30 10.79
N MET A 43 -4.55 -4.36 11.50
CA MET A 43 -4.64 -2.93 11.19
C MET A 43 -4.02 -2.61 9.82
N GLY A 44 -2.88 -3.22 9.48
CA GLY A 44 -2.23 -3.02 8.18
C GLY A 44 -3.11 -3.48 7.01
N PHE A 45 -3.75 -4.64 7.15
CA PHE A 45 -4.70 -5.12 6.16
C PHE A 45 -5.97 -4.25 6.08
N PHE A 46 -6.48 -3.78 7.22
CA PHE A 46 -7.63 -2.88 7.22
C PHE A 46 -7.32 -1.55 6.50
N LEU A 47 -6.16 -0.95 6.78
CA LEU A 47 -5.73 0.28 6.15
C LEU A 47 -5.61 0.13 4.62
N SER A 48 -5.07 -1.00 4.15
CA SER A 48 -4.96 -1.25 2.70
C SER A 48 -6.34 -1.31 2.05
N LEU A 49 -7.34 -1.95 2.65
CA LEU A 49 -8.72 -1.96 2.16
C LEU A 49 -9.37 -0.57 2.13
N VAL A 50 -9.08 0.28 3.13
CA VAL A 50 -9.61 1.65 3.17
C VAL A 50 -9.08 2.49 2.00
N ILE A 51 -7.81 2.34 1.64
CA ILE A 51 -7.23 3.07 0.49
C ILE A 51 -7.95 2.74 -0.83
N TRP A 52 -8.41 1.50 -1.01
CA TRP A 52 -9.14 1.09 -2.22
C TRP A 52 -10.47 1.82 -2.42
N THR A 53 -11.08 2.37 -1.36
CA THR A 53 -12.32 3.14 -1.47
C THR A 53 -12.17 4.45 -2.24
N LEU A 54 -10.93 4.94 -2.41
CA LEU A 54 -10.63 6.17 -3.14
C LEU A 54 -10.70 6.01 -4.66
N ILE A 55 -10.55 4.78 -5.17
CA ILE A 55 -10.39 4.56 -6.60
C ILE A 55 -11.72 4.86 -7.31
N PRO A 56 -11.72 5.77 -8.31
CA PRO A 56 -12.93 6.08 -9.06
C PRO A 56 -13.33 4.89 -9.94
N TYR A 57 -14.43 4.22 -9.60
CA TYR A 57 -15.05 3.19 -10.45
C TYR A 57 -16.20 3.79 -11.27
N TYR A 58 -16.58 3.13 -12.37
CA TYR A 58 -17.70 3.55 -13.22
C TYR A 58 -19.00 3.80 -12.43
N PHE A 59 -19.27 2.99 -11.41
CA PHE A 59 -20.30 3.27 -10.41
C PHE A 59 -19.60 3.67 -9.12
N ASN A 60 -19.37 4.96 -8.95
CA ASN A 60 -18.62 5.43 -7.79
C ASN A 60 -19.49 5.30 -6.53
N LEU A 61 -19.07 4.45 -5.59
CA LEU A 61 -19.81 4.17 -4.35
C LEU A 61 -19.64 5.32 -3.33
N ILE A 62 -18.45 5.93 -3.28
CA ILE A 62 -18.11 7.00 -2.34
C ILE A 62 -17.24 8.03 -3.09
N SER A 63 -17.65 9.29 -3.11
CA SER A 63 -16.86 10.39 -3.69
C SER A 63 -16.26 11.25 -2.57
N TYR A 64 -14.94 11.30 -2.48
CA TYR A 64 -14.23 12.19 -1.56
C TYR A 64 -13.80 13.48 -2.27
N ASN A 65 -14.22 14.64 -1.75
CA ASN A 65 -13.76 15.94 -2.25
C ASN A 65 -12.25 16.12 -2.08
N LEU A 66 -11.68 15.60 -0.99
CA LEU A 66 -10.25 15.67 -0.65
C LEU A 66 -9.58 14.30 -0.79
N GLY A 67 -9.87 13.56 -1.88
CA GLY A 67 -9.44 12.19 -2.07
C GLY A 67 -7.92 12.00 -1.98
N ILE A 68 -7.14 12.90 -2.60
CA ILE A 68 -5.67 12.81 -2.57
C ILE A 68 -5.08 13.12 -1.19
N LEU A 69 -5.68 14.04 -0.42
CA LEU A 69 -5.24 14.28 0.97
C LEU A 69 -5.57 13.09 1.87
N PHE A 70 -6.73 12.46 1.67
CA PHE A 70 -7.08 11.24 2.39
C PHE A 70 -6.08 10.11 2.12
N PHE A 71 -5.66 9.95 0.86
CA PHE A 71 -4.60 8.99 0.49
C PHE A 71 -3.34 9.17 1.34
N PHE A 72 -2.77 10.39 1.41
CA PHE A 72 -1.57 10.66 2.22
C PHE A 72 -1.80 10.47 3.73
N SER A 73 -3.00 10.75 4.22
CA SER A 73 -3.33 10.49 5.63
C SER A 73 -3.35 8.99 5.94
N CYS A 74 -3.81 8.16 5.01
CA CYS A 74 -3.79 6.71 5.19
C CYS A 74 -2.36 6.17 5.13
N THR A 75 -1.56 6.55 4.13
CA THR A 75 -0.18 6.03 4.00
C THR A 75 0.66 6.38 5.22
N SER A 76 0.55 7.62 5.73
CA SER A 76 1.28 8.05 6.93
C SER A 76 0.89 7.27 8.19
N VAL A 77 -0.38 6.87 8.35
CA VAL A 77 -0.80 5.95 9.41
C VAL A 77 -0.18 4.56 9.24
N GLY A 78 0.01 4.10 8.00
CA GLY A 78 0.66 2.83 7.67
C GLY A 78 2.09 2.72 8.21
N VAL A 79 2.85 3.82 8.24
CA VAL A 79 4.21 3.85 8.79
C VAL A 79 4.22 3.47 10.28
N TYR A 80 3.24 3.95 11.05
CA TYR A 80 3.13 3.61 12.47
C TYR A 80 2.81 2.14 12.70
N ILE A 81 1.95 1.54 11.87
CA ILE A 81 1.63 0.11 11.94
C ILE A 81 2.90 -0.73 11.73
N LEU A 82 3.73 -0.31 10.78
CA LEU A 82 4.98 -0.99 10.44
C LEU A 82 6.01 -0.93 11.59
N LEU A 83 6.12 0.23 12.24
CA LEU A 83 6.95 0.40 13.44
C LEU A 83 6.45 -0.46 14.61
N MET A 84 5.14 -0.47 14.85
CA MET A 84 4.52 -1.27 15.92
C MET A 84 4.76 -2.77 15.70
N ALA A 85 4.65 -3.26 14.47
CA ALA A 85 4.95 -4.64 14.13
C ALA A 85 6.41 -5.01 14.46
N GLY A 86 7.39 -4.18 14.06
CA GLY A 86 8.81 -4.43 14.28
C GLY A 86 9.24 -4.38 15.75
N TRP A 87 8.64 -3.46 16.53
CA TRP A 87 8.89 -3.33 17.97
C TRP A 87 8.25 -4.46 18.78
N SER A 88 7.02 -4.85 18.44
CA SER A 88 6.24 -5.84 19.21
C SER A 88 6.86 -7.24 19.26
N SER A 89 7.66 -7.63 18.26
CA SER A 89 8.36 -8.93 18.24
C SER A 89 9.59 -9.01 19.15
N ASN A 90 10.00 -7.90 19.77
CA ASN A 90 11.04 -7.85 20.81
C ASN A 90 12.36 -8.54 20.43
N SER A 91 12.80 -8.39 19.17
CA SER A 91 14.09 -8.89 18.70
C SER A 91 14.89 -7.76 18.06
N ASN A 92 16.20 -7.70 18.29
CA ASN A 92 17.03 -6.62 17.75
C ASN A 92 17.01 -6.57 16.21
N TYR A 93 16.96 -7.73 15.55
CA TYR A 93 16.88 -7.81 14.09
C TYR A 93 15.53 -7.33 13.55
N SER A 94 14.42 -7.69 14.19
CA SER A 94 13.10 -7.20 13.77
C SER A 94 12.98 -5.69 13.94
N MET A 95 13.52 -5.15 15.04
CA MET A 95 13.52 -3.72 15.32
C MET A 95 14.35 -2.95 14.28
N LEU A 96 15.57 -3.41 13.99
CA LEU A 96 16.42 -2.80 12.95
C LEU A 96 15.83 -2.95 11.54
N GLY A 97 15.10 -4.02 11.27
CA GLY A 97 14.34 -4.20 10.02
C GLY A 97 13.19 -3.19 9.92
N GLY A 98 12.41 -3.06 10.99
CA GLY A 98 11.29 -2.10 11.08
C GLY A 98 11.76 -0.66 10.90
N LEU A 99 12.83 -0.24 11.58
CA LEU A 99 13.38 1.11 11.45
C LEU A 99 13.88 1.41 10.02
N ARG A 100 14.49 0.44 9.34
CA ARG A 100 14.91 0.60 7.93
C ARG A 100 13.71 0.77 6.99
N ALA A 101 12.66 -0.04 7.18
CA ALA A 101 11.45 0.07 6.39
C ALA A 101 10.69 1.39 6.67
N VAL A 102 10.69 1.88 7.92
CA VAL A 102 10.14 3.20 8.28
C VAL A 102 10.92 4.32 7.59
N ALA A 103 12.25 4.27 7.62
CA ALA A 103 13.08 5.26 6.93
C ALA A 103 12.82 5.27 5.41
N GLN A 104 12.65 4.10 4.81
CA GLN A 104 12.30 3.95 3.40
C GLN A 104 10.92 4.55 3.10
N THR A 105 9.88 4.09 3.79
CA THR A 105 8.49 4.56 3.56
C THR A 105 8.36 6.08 3.68
N ILE A 106 8.89 6.69 4.74
CA ILE A 106 8.82 8.16 4.92
C ILE A 106 9.57 8.88 3.78
N SER A 107 10.75 8.39 3.37
CA SER A 107 11.52 9.04 2.31
C SER A 107 10.79 9.05 0.97
N TYR A 108 10.11 7.95 0.63
CA TYR A 108 9.36 7.84 -0.61
C TYR A 108 7.99 8.51 -0.55
N GLU A 109 7.33 8.57 0.61
CA GLU A 109 6.10 9.35 0.81
C GLU A 109 6.29 10.84 0.48
N VAL A 110 7.40 11.44 0.91
CA VAL A 110 7.70 12.85 0.59
C VAL A 110 7.89 13.04 -0.91
N SER A 111 8.62 12.14 -1.57
CA SER A 111 8.79 12.20 -3.03
C SER A 111 7.46 12.04 -3.78
N LEU A 112 6.62 11.13 -3.30
CA LEU A 112 5.30 10.84 -3.86
C LEU A 112 4.37 12.06 -3.74
N ALA A 113 4.41 12.75 -2.60
CA ALA A 113 3.66 13.97 -2.36
C ALA A 113 4.03 15.10 -3.33
N LEU A 114 5.31 15.28 -3.61
CA LEU A 114 5.78 16.29 -4.57
C LEU A 114 5.37 15.94 -6.01
N ILE A 115 5.50 14.67 -6.41
CA ILE A 115 5.14 14.23 -7.76
C ILE A 115 3.62 14.34 -7.97
N LEU A 116 2.80 13.84 -7.05
CA LEU A 116 1.34 14.00 -7.13
C LEU A 116 0.94 15.48 -7.04
N GLY A 117 1.63 16.29 -6.24
CA GLY A 117 1.47 17.74 -6.18
C GLY A 117 1.61 18.43 -7.54
N SER A 118 2.57 18.00 -8.36
CA SER A 118 2.73 18.55 -9.72
C SER A 118 1.53 18.24 -10.64
N SER A 119 0.93 17.04 -10.51
CA SER A 119 -0.27 16.67 -11.27
C SER A 119 -1.53 17.39 -10.78
N LEU A 120 -1.61 17.68 -9.47
CA LEU A 120 -2.70 18.44 -8.86
C LEU A 120 -2.79 19.88 -9.36
N ILE A 121 -1.66 20.53 -9.61
CA ILE A 121 -1.61 21.90 -10.16
C ILE A 121 -2.31 21.98 -11.52
N LEU A 122 -2.31 20.90 -12.31
CA LEU A 122 -3.00 20.86 -13.60
C LEU A 122 -4.53 20.73 -13.46
N ILE A 123 -4.99 20.02 -12.43
CA ILE A 123 -6.42 19.73 -12.21
C ILE A 123 -7.08 20.86 -11.40
N MET A 124 -6.31 21.53 -10.53
CA MET A 124 -6.79 22.55 -9.57
C MET A 124 -7.84 22.02 -8.58
N ASP A 125 -7.89 20.71 -8.37
CA ASP A 125 -8.75 20.04 -7.38
C ASP A 125 -8.08 18.77 -6.83
N PHE A 126 -8.47 18.35 -5.63
CA PHE A 126 -7.98 17.16 -4.93
C PHE A 126 -8.86 15.91 -5.12
N ASN A 127 -10.00 16.04 -5.81
CA ASN A 127 -10.88 14.92 -6.11
C ASN A 127 -10.33 14.04 -7.24
N LEU A 128 -10.22 12.73 -6.98
CA LEU A 128 -9.73 11.74 -7.95
C LEU A 128 -10.68 11.54 -9.15
N MET A 129 -11.99 11.82 -9.01
CA MET A 129 -12.92 11.79 -10.14
C MET A 129 -12.58 12.86 -11.18
N LYS A 130 -12.20 14.06 -10.73
CA LYS A 130 -11.79 15.14 -11.64
C LYS A 130 -10.48 14.82 -12.33
N LEU A 131 -9.60 14.06 -11.67
CA LEU A 131 -8.37 13.55 -12.28
C LEU A 131 -8.68 12.58 -13.45
N SER A 132 -9.70 11.72 -13.32
CA SER A 132 -10.13 10.87 -14.45
C SER A 132 -10.77 11.67 -15.59
N GLU A 133 -11.66 12.61 -15.27
CA GLU A 133 -12.35 13.44 -16.30
C GLU A 133 -11.34 14.26 -17.12
N MET A 134 -10.30 14.83 -16.48
CA MET A 134 -9.27 15.61 -17.19
C MET A 134 -8.37 14.75 -18.09
N GLN A 135 -8.34 13.43 -17.89
CA GLN A 135 -7.53 12.49 -18.68
C GLN A 135 -8.27 11.94 -19.91
N ASP A 136 -9.55 12.30 -20.13
CA ASP A 136 -10.33 11.84 -21.27
C ASP A 136 -9.72 12.25 -22.62
N ASN A 137 -9.15 13.46 -22.70
CA ASN A 137 -8.56 13.98 -23.93
C ASN A 137 -7.12 13.50 -24.16
N SER A 138 -6.25 13.66 -23.15
CA SER A 138 -4.86 13.25 -23.22
C SER A 138 -4.39 12.72 -21.86
N TRP A 139 -3.72 11.57 -21.89
CA TRP A 139 -3.21 10.97 -20.66
C TRP A 139 -2.05 11.78 -20.10
N PHE A 140 -2.07 11.98 -18.78
CA PHE A 140 -1.00 12.70 -18.07
C PHE A 140 0.35 11.99 -18.14
N LEU A 141 0.36 10.69 -18.47
CA LEU A 141 1.59 9.96 -18.76
C LEU A 141 2.38 10.63 -19.90
N PHE A 142 1.71 11.02 -20.99
CA PHE A 142 2.38 11.66 -22.13
C PHE A 142 2.76 13.11 -21.85
N LEU A 143 1.91 13.85 -21.13
CA LEU A 143 2.15 15.25 -20.79
C LEU A 143 3.34 15.40 -19.81
N MET A 144 3.42 14.52 -18.81
CA MET A 144 4.38 14.58 -17.71
C MET A 144 5.29 13.35 -17.70
N MET A 145 5.84 12.98 -18.86
CA MET A 145 6.68 11.79 -19.03
C MET A 145 7.77 11.63 -17.96
N PRO A 146 8.63 12.63 -17.65
CA PRO A 146 9.68 12.47 -16.64
C PRO A 146 9.11 12.20 -15.25
N LEU A 147 8.05 12.91 -14.88
CA LEU A 147 7.39 12.75 -13.58
C LEU A 147 6.70 11.39 -13.47
N SER A 148 6.11 10.87 -14.55
CA SER A 148 5.50 9.54 -14.56
C SER A 148 6.54 8.43 -14.31
N MET A 149 7.76 8.58 -14.82
CA MET A 149 8.86 7.64 -14.56
C MET A 149 9.35 7.72 -13.11
N CYS A 150 9.48 8.93 -12.56
CA CYS A 150 9.78 9.12 -11.14
C CYS A 150 8.66 8.58 -10.24
N MET A 151 7.41 8.72 -10.65
CA MET A 151 6.25 8.18 -9.93
C MET A 151 6.36 6.66 -9.84
N PHE A 152 6.67 6.01 -10.95
CA PHE A 152 6.84 4.56 -11.00
C PHE A 152 7.97 4.07 -10.08
N SER A 153 9.12 4.75 -10.04
CA SER A 153 10.20 4.39 -9.11
C SER A 153 9.80 4.62 -7.64
N SER A 154 9.08 5.69 -7.34
CA SER A 154 8.62 5.97 -5.96
C SER A 154 7.57 4.97 -5.47
N MET A 155 6.72 4.44 -6.36
CA MET A 155 5.71 3.44 -6.00
C MET A 155 6.28 2.01 -5.90
N LEU A 156 7.44 1.76 -6.52
CA LEU A 156 8.16 0.49 -6.39
C LEU A 156 8.93 0.37 -5.08
N ALA A 157 9.35 1.51 -4.53
CA ALA A 157 10.13 1.60 -3.33
C ALA A 157 9.26 1.65 -2.07
#